data_AF-A0A7S0D0T5-F1
#
_entry.id   AF-A0A7S0D0T5-F1
#
_cell.length_a   1.000
_cell.length_b   1.000
_cell.length_c   1.000
_cell.angle_alpha   90.00
_cell.angle_beta   90.00
_cell.angle_gamma   90.00
#
_symmetry.space_group_name_H-M   'P 1'
#
loop_
_entity.id
_entity.type
_entity.pdbx_description
1 polymer ?
#
loop_
_entity_poly.entity_id
_entity_poly.type
_entity_poly.pdbx_seq_one_letter_code
_entity_poly.pdbx_strand_id
1 'polypeptide(L)'
;FSRKMGNICELLQDATLPIVSYFSGRRFNQTIKQIIGEDVQIEDLWIPFFAITTNVSKHRYMIHRQGSLWKAVRASMSLMEYLPPMVIEGDLLVDGGYLNNLPGDVMKDTFRPSYIIGVDVEGAFSDDLYNPTDFGDELSGFWICYRRMMGIISPFTPRLRMPKFTELISAVEFINNSR
;
A
#
# COMPACT_ATOMS: atom_id res chain seq x y z
N PHE A 1 15.12 -9.31 -5.99
CA PHE A 1 13.84 -8.77 -5.48
C PHE A 1 12.71 -9.79 -5.61
N SER A 2 12.17 -10.07 -6.82
CA SER A 2 11.03 -10.98 -7.05
C SER A 2 11.21 -12.42 -6.52
N ARG A 3 12.42 -13.00 -6.64
CA ARG A 3 12.67 -14.41 -6.32
C ARG A 3 12.76 -14.75 -4.81
N LYS A 4 13.01 -13.76 -3.94
CA LYS A 4 13.03 -13.94 -2.46
C LYS A 4 11.70 -13.56 -1.82
N MET A 5 11.03 -12.50 -2.31
CA MET A 5 9.69 -12.12 -1.82
C MET A 5 8.61 -13.17 -2.17
N GLY A 6 8.82 -13.99 -3.20
CA GLY A 6 7.91 -15.08 -3.57
C GLY A 6 8.05 -16.37 -2.75
N ASN A 7 8.96 -16.44 -1.76
CA ASN A 7 9.15 -17.66 -0.98
C ASN A 7 8.09 -17.74 0.13
N ILE A 8 7.00 -18.47 -0.14
CA ILE A 8 5.83 -18.63 0.75
C ILE A 8 6.23 -19.02 2.18
N CYS A 9 7.26 -19.84 2.34
CA CYS A 9 7.77 -20.25 3.65
C CYS A 9 8.32 -19.07 4.47
N GLU A 10 9.02 -18.13 3.82
CA GLU A 10 9.54 -16.92 4.48
C GLU A 10 8.40 -15.96 4.83
N LEU A 11 7.40 -15.83 3.96
CA LEU A 11 6.21 -15.02 4.22
C LEU A 11 5.43 -15.55 5.43
N LEU A 12 5.23 -16.87 5.52
CA LEU A 12 4.56 -17.53 6.65
C LEU A 12 5.35 -17.38 7.96
N GLN A 13 6.68 -17.43 7.91
CA GLN A 13 7.52 -17.22 9.09
C GLN A 13 7.52 -15.76 9.56
N ASP A 14 7.25 -14.81 8.67
CA ASP A 14 7.07 -13.39 9.01
C ASP A 14 5.64 -13.05 9.41
N ALA A 15 4.70 -13.99 9.31
CA ALA A 15 3.32 -13.78 9.71
C ALA A 15 3.25 -13.46 11.22
N THR A 16 2.48 -12.45 11.57
CA THR A 16 2.23 -12.03 12.94
C THR A 16 0.74 -12.10 13.25
N LEU A 17 0.38 -12.08 14.53
CA LEU A 17 -1.02 -12.08 14.91
C LEU A 17 -1.66 -10.77 14.41
N PRO A 18 -2.82 -10.84 13.73
CA PRO A 18 -3.46 -9.68 13.12
C PRO A 18 -4.14 -8.79 14.16
N ILE A 19 -3.36 -8.27 15.10
CA ILE A 19 -3.77 -7.22 16.04
C ILE A 19 -3.56 -5.86 15.37
N VAL A 20 -2.47 -5.72 14.60
CA VAL A 20 -2.10 -4.46 13.90
C VAL A 20 -1.70 -4.73 12.44
N SER A 21 -1.04 -5.86 12.16
CA SER A 21 -0.68 -6.27 10.79
C SER A 21 -0.62 -7.78 10.66
N TYR A 22 -0.71 -8.30 9.45
CA TYR A 22 -0.56 -9.74 9.14
C TYR A 22 0.91 -10.16 9.08
N PHE A 23 1.83 -9.26 8.77
CA PHE A 23 3.27 -9.53 8.71
C PHE A 23 4.03 -8.64 9.68
N SER A 24 5.13 -9.15 10.25
CA SER A 24 6.01 -8.41 11.15
C SER A 24 6.84 -7.33 10.45
N GLY A 25 7.01 -7.43 9.13
CA GLY A 25 7.84 -6.53 8.32
C GLY A 25 9.34 -6.69 8.52
N ARG A 26 9.82 -7.65 9.34
CA ARG A 26 11.25 -7.81 9.66
C ARG A 26 12.09 -8.12 8.43
N ARG A 27 11.71 -9.11 7.61
CA ARG A 27 12.47 -9.44 6.38
C ARG A 27 12.32 -8.38 5.31
N PHE A 28 11.16 -7.74 5.23
CA PHE A 28 10.95 -6.64 4.31
C PHE A 28 11.91 -5.49 4.62
N ASN A 29 12.04 -5.11 5.89
CA ASN A 29 13.01 -4.12 6.36
C ASN A 29 14.44 -4.54 6.01
N GLN A 30 14.82 -5.80 6.26
CA GLN A 30 16.16 -6.31 5.91
C GLN A 30 16.43 -6.24 4.41
N THR A 31 15.44 -6.55 3.58
CA THR A 31 15.57 -6.54 2.12
C THR A 31 15.76 -5.11 1.60
N ILE A 32 14.97 -4.15 2.09
CA ILE A 32 15.13 -2.74 1.72
C ILE A 32 16.50 -2.22 2.15
N LYS A 33 16.92 -2.51 3.39
CA LYS A 33 18.26 -2.15 3.89
C LYS A 33 19.39 -2.75 3.03
N GLN A 34 19.24 -3.98 2.55
CA GLN A 34 20.24 -4.63 1.68
C GLN A 34 20.33 -3.98 0.29
N ILE A 35 19.22 -3.47 -0.25
CA ILE A 35 19.18 -2.88 -1.58
C ILE A 35 19.65 -1.42 -1.55
N ILE A 36 19.16 -0.66 -0.57
CA ILE A 36 19.40 0.78 -0.47
C ILE A 36 20.71 1.07 0.26
N GLY A 37 21.04 0.28 1.28
CA GLY A 37 22.06 0.62 2.27
C GLY A 37 21.42 1.20 3.54
N GLU A 38 21.95 0.84 4.70
CA GLU A 38 21.41 1.26 6.00
C GLU A 38 21.71 2.73 6.33
N ASP A 39 22.87 3.21 5.88
CA ASP A 39 23.42 4.54 6.21
C ASP A 39 23.15 5.60 5.13
N VAL A 40 22.48 5.23 4.03
CA VAL A 40 22.18 6.16 2.93
C VAL A 40 21.12 7.17 3.36
N GLN A 41 21.46 8.45 3.26
CA GLN A 41 20.52 9.55 3.49
C GLN A 41 19.90 10.03 2.17
N ILE A 42 18.70 10.61 2.25
CA ILE A 42 17.98 11.11 1.08
C ILE A 42 18.74 12.27 0.42
N GLU A 43 19.30 13.16 1.23
CA GLU A 43 20.04 14.36 0.82
C GLU A 43 21.35 14.06 0.08
N ASP A 44 21.91 12.86 0.26
CA ASP A 44 23.16 12.42 -0.38
C ASP A 44 22.94 11.80 -1.77
N LEU A 45 21.68 11.65 -2.20
CA LEU A 45 21.36 11.09 -3.50
C LEU A 45 21.74 12.06 -4.62
N TRP A 46 22.33 11.54 -5.70
CA TRP A 46 22.63 12.32 -6.91
C TRP A 46 21.36 12.97 -7.47
N ILE A 47 20.29 12.18 -7.61
CA ILE A 47 19.01 12.68 -8.11
C ILE A 47 18.18 13.12 -6.90
N PRO A 48 17.68 14.38 -6.88
CA PRO A 48 16.79 14.84 -5.82
C PRO A 48 15.57 13.91 -5.69
N PHE A 49 15.40 13.36 -4.50
CA PHE A 49 14.35 12.40 -4.20
C PHE A 49 13.44 12.95 -3.11
N PHE A 50 12.18 12.55 -3.16
CA PHE A 50 11.27 12.68 -2.04
C PHE A 50 10.36 11.46 -1.97
N ALA A 51 9.96 11.10 -0.76
CA ALA A 51 8.92 10.10 -0.52
C ALA A 51 7.76 10.75 0.23
N ILE A 52 6.54 10.24 0.01
CA ILE A 52 5.36 10.69 0.74
C ILE A 52 4.87 9.57 1.62
N THR A 53 4.48 9.93 2.84
CA THR A 53 3.81 9.03 3.76
C THR A 53 2.57 9.71 4.29
N THR A 54 1.57 8.92 4.67
CA THR A 54 0.42 9.42 5.40
C THR A 54 0.74 9.42 6.89
N ASN A 55 0.77 10.60 7.51
CA ASN A 55 0.99 10.74 8.94
C ASN A 55 -0.37 10.67 9.65
N VAL A 56 -0.62 9.52 10.26
CA VAL A 56 -1.88 9.22 10.93
C VAL A 56 -2.02 10.06 12.20
N SER A 57 -0.91 10.29 12.93
CA SER A 57 -0.91 11.09 14.16
C SER A 57 -1.31 12.55 13.92
N LYS A 58 -0.90 13.12 12.77
CA LYS A 58 -1.11 14.54 12.42
C LYS A 58 -2.17 14.75 11.34
N HIS A 59 -2.84 13.69 10.88
CA HIS A 59 -3.91 13.73 9.87
C HIS A 59 -3.52 14.47 8.58
N ARG A 60 -2.28 14.30 8.13
CA ARG A 60 -1.75 14.96 6.92
C ARG A 60 -0.70 14.11 6.25
N TYR A 61 -0.43 14.36 4.97
CA TYR A 61 0.73 13.77 4.33
C TYR A 61 2.02 14.43 4.85
N MET A 62 3.09 13.65 4.90
CA MET A 62 4.43 14.09 5.28
C MET A 62 5.37 13.83 4.12
N ILE A 63 6.15 14.85 3.76
CA ILE A 63 7.13 14.79 2.68
C ILE A 63 8.50 14.52 3.29
N HIS A 64 9.09 13.39 2.92
CA HIS A 64 10.44 13.00 3.32
C HIS A 64 11.43 13.45 2.27
N ARG A 65 12.33 14.36 2.67
CA ARG A 65 13.39 14.91 1.82
C ARG A 65 14.79 14.78 2.43
N GLN A 66 14.86 14.43 3.70
CA GLN A 66 16.09 14.36 4.48
C GLN A 66 16.00 13.18 5.43
N GLY A 67 17.15 12.65 5.83
CA GLY A 67 17.27 11.52 6.74
C GLY A 67 17.32 10.18 6.03
N SER A 68 17.10 9.10 6.79
CA SER A 68 17.36 7.74 6.34
C SER A 68 16.44 7.31 5.19
N LEU A 69 17.03 7.06 4.01
CA LEU A 69 16.31 6.73 2.78
C LEU A 69 15.52 5.43 2.92
N TRP A 70 16.10 4.38 3.50
CA TRP A 70 15.39 3.11 3.66
C TRP A 70 14.17 3.23 4.59
N LYS A 71 14.22 4.10 5.61
CA LYS A 71 13.08 4.33 6.50
C LYS A 71 11.96 5.06 5.77
N ALA A 72 12.29 6.12 5.02
CA ALA A 72 11.31 6.87 4.25
C ALA A 72 10.63 6.00 3.19
N VAL A 73 11.41 5.21 2.42
CA VAL A 73 10.87 4.26 1.44
C VAL A 73 10.02 3.19 2.12
N ARG A 74 10.52 2.59 3.22
CA ARG A 74 9.76 1.57 3.95
C ARG A 74 8.45 2.12 4.50
N ALA A 75 8.45 3.33 5.04
CA ALA A 75 7.26 3.99 5.57
C ALA A 75 6.26 4.30 4.45
N SER A 76 6.75 4.77 3.29
CA SER A 76 5.94 5.06 2.10
C SER A 76 5.29 3.82 1.49
N MET A 77 5.81 2.62 1.77
CA MET A 77 5.26 1.32 1.33
C MET A 77 4.54 0.56 2.46
N SER A 78 4.22 1.22 3.59
CA SER A 78 3.54 0.61 4.74
C SER A 78 2.03 0.51 4.49
N LEU A 79 1.62 -0.41 3.63
CA LEU A 79 0.20 -0.73 3.46
C LEU A 79 -0.36 -1.23 4.78
N MET A 80 -1.42 -0.55 5.24
CA MET A 80 -2.21 -0.93 6.40
C MET A 80 -2.71 -2.36 6.23
N GLU A 81 -2.91 -3.08 7.33
CA GLU A 81 -3.22 -4.51 7.40
C GLU A 81 -2.05 -5.44 7.06
N TYR A 82 -1.25 -5.17 6.03
CA TYR A 82 -0.17 -6.08 5.66
C TYR A 82 1.09 -5.88 6.49
N LEU A 83 1.51 -4.62 6.62
CA LEU A 83 2.75 -4.24 7.27
C LEU A 83 2.45 -3.34 8.47
N PRO A 84 3.27 -3.43 9.54
CA PRO A 84 3.08 -2.56 10.67
C PRO A 84 3.41 -1.12 10.26
N PRO A 85 2.67 -0.14 10.80
CA PRO A 85 2.99 1.28 10.59
C PRO A 85 4.39 1.57 11.14
N MET A 86 5.06 2.52 10.51
CA MET A 86 6.42 2.91 10.89
C MET A 86 6.37 4.16 11.77
N VAL A 87 7.13 4.17 12.86
CA VAL A 87 7.30 5.38 13.67
C VAL A 87 8.61 6.06 13.27
N ILE A 88 8.52 7.28 12.77
CA ILE A 88 9.66 8.13 12.44
C ILE A 88 9.48 9.44 13.21
N GLU A 89 10.49 9.82 14.00
CA GLU A 89 10.47 11.07 14.79
C GLU A 89 9.24 11.22 15.71
N GLY A 90 8.69 10.09 16.18
CA GLY A 90 7.51 10.07 17.06
C GLY A 90 6.16 10.13 16.34
N ASP A 91 6.15 10.27 15.02
CA ASP A 91 4.93 10.25 14.22
C ASP A 91 4.64 8.85 13.66
N LEU A 92 3.37 8.44 13.67
CA LEU A 92 2.92 7.18 13.11
C LEU A 92 2.64 7.34 11.61
N LEU A 93 3.43 6.64 10.79
CA LEU A 93 3.42 6.77 9.34
C LEU A 93 2.95 5.48 8.66
N VAL A 94 2.10 5.65 7.66
CA VAL A 94 1.61 4.60 6.77
C VAL A 94 1.85 5.00 5.31
N ASP A 95 1.46 4.13 4.38
CA ASP A 95 1.59 4.33 2.94
C ASP A 95 1.13 5.73 2.48
N GLY A 96 1.89 6.34 1.57
CA GLY A 96 1.60 7.66 1.04
C GLY A 96 0.42 7.67 0.06
N GLY A 97 0.13 6.52 -0.55
CA GLY A 97 -0.95 6.33 -1.51
C GLY A 97 -2.32 6.72 -0.97
N TYR A 98 -2.50 6.60 0.35
CA TYR A 98 -3.78 6.86 0.99
C TYR A 98 -4.24 8.33 0.95
N LEU A 99 -3.29 9.27 0.91
CA LEU A 99 -3.61 10.70 0.79
C LEU A 99 -3.19 11.28 -0.55
N ASN A 100 -2.05 10.87 -1.08
CA ASN A 100 -1.54 11.40 -2.34
C ASN A 100 -0.76 10.32 -3.12
N ASN A 101 -1.51 9.52 -3.88
CA ASN A 101 -0.96 8.44 -4.71
C ASN A 101 -0.09 8.95 -5.87
N LEU A 102 -0.44 10.11 -6.45
CA LEU A 102 0.34 10.72 -7.55
C LEU A 102 0.72 12.17 -7.22
N PRO A 103 1.84 12.38 -6.51
CA PRO A 103 2.20 13.68 -5.94
C PRO A 103 2.86 14.64 -6.92
N GLY A 104 2.17 14.90 -8.03
CA GLY A 104 2.58 15.88 -9.03
C GLY A 104 2.54 17.31 -8.51
N ASP A 105 1.60 17.61 -7.61
CA ASP A 105 1.49 18.87 -6.87
C ASP A 105 2.74 19.12 -6.00
N VAL A 106 3.12 18.14 -5.18
CA VAL A 106 4.31 18.23 -4.32
C VAL A 106 5.56 18.35 -5.17
N MET A 107 5.70 17.60 -6.26
CA MET A 107 6.81 17.71 -7.21
C MET A 107 6.91 19.13 -7.77
N LYS A 108 5.78 19.70 -8.20
CA LYS A 108 5.71 21.05 -8.77
C LYS A 108 6.11 22.11 -7.75
N ASP A 109 5.57 22.05 -6.55
CA ASP A 109 5.82 23.06 -5.52
C ASP A 109 7.24 22.99 -4.96
N THR A 110 7.78 21.78 -4.85
CA THR A 110 9.07 21.51 -4.21
C THR A 110 10.26 21.74 -5.13
N PHE A 111 10.18 21.31 -6.40
CA PHE A 111 11.30 21.34 -7.35
C PHE A 111 11.08 22.29 -8.53
N ARG A 112 9.84 22.73 -8.77
CA ARG A 112 9.45 23.60 -9.89
C ARG A 112 10.04 23.18 -11.25
N PRO A 113 9.87 21.92 -11.67
CA PRO A 113 10.36 21.47 -12.97
C PRO A 113 9.51 22.05 -14.10
N SER A 114 10.09 22.16 -15.30
CA SER A 114 9.36 22.57 -16.51
C SER A 114 8.37 21.51 -17.00
N TYR A 115 8.69 20.23 -16.79
CA TYR A 115 7.89 19.09 -17.20
C TYR A 115 7.81 18.06 -16.06
N ILE A 116 6.63 17.48 -15.86
CA ILE A 116 6.38 16.42 -14.89
C ILE A 116 5.86 15.20 -15.66
N ILE A 117 6.48 14.05 -15.45
CA ILE A 117 6.04 12.77 -16.02
C ILE A 117 5.42 11.96 -14.87
N GLY A 118 4.09 11.77 -14.93
CA GLY A 118 3.37 10.91 -14.00
C GLY A 118 3.25 9.49 -14.55
N VAL A 119 3.52 8.49 -13.71
CA VAL A 119 3.28 7.08 -14.04
C VAL A 119 2.19 6.59 -13.11
N ASP A 120 1.00 6.44 -13.67
CA ASP A 120 -0.12 5.82 -12.97
C ASP A 120 -0.14 4.31 -13.29
N VAL A 121 -0.17 3.51 -12.23
CA VAL A 121 -0.20 2.04 -12.29
C VAL A 121 -1.60 1.52 -11.91
N GLU A 122 -2.50 2.42 -11.49
CA GLU A 122 -3.87 2.06 -11.15
C GLU A 122 -4.60 1.61 -12.42
N GLY A 123 -5.08 0.36 -12.40
CA GLY A 123 -5.97 -0.13 -13.44
C GLY A 123 -7.33 0.56 -13.30
N ALA A 124 -8.10 0.64 -14.39
CA ALA A 124 -9.51 1.01 -14.27
C ALA A 124 -10.18 0.13 -13.21
N PHE A 125 -10.95 0.76 -12.31
CA PHE A 125 -11.72 0.04 -11.28
C PHE A 125 -12.45 -1.15 -11.91
N SER A 126 -12.43 -2.29 -11.21
CA SER A 126 -13.04 -3.51 -11.73
C SER A 126 -14.55 -3.34 -11.91
N ASP A 127 -15.14 -4.04 -12.89
CA ASP A 127 -16.61 -4.13 -13.04
C ASP A 127 -17.29 -4.59 -11.74
N ASP A 128 -16.56 -5.32 -10.88
CA ASP A 128 -17.04 -5.80 -9.59
C ASP A 128 -17.30 -4.65 -8.59
N LEU A 129 -16.62 -3.50 -8.72
CA LEU A 129 -16.88 -2.31 -7.92
C LEU A 129 -18.16 -1.57 -8.36
N TYR A 130 -18.39 -1.48 -9.67
CA TYR A 130 -19.55 -0.76 -10.23
C TYR A 130 -20.83 -1.60 -10.23
N ASN A 131 -20.72 -2.93 -10.25
CA ASN A 131 -21.86 -3.85 -10.24
C ASN A 131 -21.64 -4.99 -9.22
N PRO A 132 -21.62 -4.66 -7.91
CA PRO A 132 -21.43 -5.65 -6.87
C PRO A 132 -22.63 -6.61 -6.81
N THR A 133 -22.35 -7.87 -6.52
CA THR A 133 -23.44 -8.82 -6.24
C THR A 133 -24.10 -8.45 -4.90
N ASP A 134 -25.41 -8.47 -4.81
CA ASP A 134 -26.10 -8.26 -3.53
C ASP A 134 -25.83 -9.45 -2.59
N PHE A 135 -25.32 -9.17 -1.40
CA PHE A 135 -24.98 -10.17 -0.38
C PHE A 135 -25.95 -10.15 0.81
N GLY A 136 -26.96 -9.26 0.81
CA GLY A 136 -27.80 -9.00 1.97
C GLY A 136 -27.06 -8.28 3.10
N ASP A 137 -27.61 -8.35 4.31
CA ASP A 137 -27.14 -7.58 5.47
C ASP A 137 -25.95 -8.23 6.22
N GLU A 138 -25.62 -9.49 5.93
CA GLU A 138 -24.58 -10.25 6.62
C GLU A 138 -23.65 -10.97 5.64
N LEU A 139 -22.35 -10.93 5.94
CA LEU A 139 -21.33 -11.54 5.10
C LEU A 139 -20.40 -12.46 5.90
N SER A 140 -20.50 -13.77 5.65
CA SER A 140 -19.60 -14.77 6.25
C SER A 140 -18.43 -15.09 5.32
N GLY A 141 -17.20 -14.86 5.80
CA GLY A 141 -15.98 -15.17 5.05
C GLY A 141 -15.85 -16.66 4.67
N PHE A 142 -16.32 -17.57 5.54
CA PHE A 142 -16.33 -19.00 5.23
C PHE A 142 -17.28 -19.36 4.10
N TRP A 143 -18.43 -18.68 4.02
CA TRP A 143 -19.39 -18.87 2.93
C TRP A 143 -18.84 -18.35 1.59
N ILE A 144 -18.13 -17.21 1.59
CA ILE A 144 -17.44 -16.71 0.40
C ILE A 144 -16.40 -17.72 -0.07
N CYS A 145 -15.56 -18.23 0.83
CA CYS A 145 -14.58 -19.27 0.52
C CYS A 145 -15.24 -20.52 -0.06
N TYR A 146 -16.34 -20.98 0.55
CA TYR A 146 -17.10 -22.12 0.06
C TYR A 146 -17.65 -21.87 -1.35
N ARG A 147 -18.29 -20.72 -1.61
CA ARG A 147 -18.80 -20.38 -2.95
C ARG A 147 -17.70 -20.25 -3.99
N ARG A 148 -16.55 -19.68 -3.62
CA ARG A 148 -15.39 -19.57 -4.49
C ARG A 148 -14.83 -20.95 -4.85
N MET A 149 -14.78 -21.86 -3.88
CA MET A 149 -14.40 -23.26 -4.10
C MET A 149 -15.41 -24.00 -4.99
N MET A 150 -16.71 -23.85 -4.73
CA MET A 150 -17.77 -24.48 -5.53
C MET A 150 -17.80 -23.97 -6.98
N GLY A 151 -17.45 -22.70 -7.23
CA GLY A 151 -17.31 -22.15 -8.59
C GLY A 151 -16.10 -22.70 -9.37
N ILE A 152 -15.09 -23.25 -8.69
CA ILE A 152 -13.97 -23.97 -9.33
C ILE A 152 -14.41 -25.39 -9.70
N ILE A 153 -15.23 -26.02 -8.86
CA ILE A 153 -15.67 -27.41 -9.02
C ILE A 153 -16.81 -27.53 -10.05
N SER A 154 -17.74 -26.57 -10.07
CA SER A 154 -18.89 -26.56 -10.96
C SER A 154 -18.95 -25.27 -11.79
N PRO A 155 -18.87 -25.35 -13.12
CA PRO A 155 -18.91 -24.18 -14.01
C PRO A 155 -20.29 -23.49 -14.06
N PHE A 156 -21.32 -24.08 -13.45
CA PHE A 156 -22.67 -23.53 -13.43
C PHE A 156 -22.95 -22.58 -12.25
N THR A 157 -22.00 -22.42 -11.33
CA THR A 157 -22.16 -21.50 -10.20
C THR A 157 -21.86 -20.06 -10.64
N PRO A 158 -22.77 -19.08 -10.48
CA PRO A 158 -22.51 -17.71 -10.87
C PRO A 158 -21.34 -17.13 -10.06
N ARG A 159 -20.44 -16.41 -10.76
CA ARG A 159 -19.29 -15.76 -10.12
C ARG A 159 -19.77 -14.66 -9.17
N LEU A 160 -19.22 -14.69 -7.96
CA LEU A 160 -19.40 -13.64 -6.97
C LEU A 160 -18.58 -12.42 -7.40
N ARG A 161 -19.25 -11.30 -7.72
CA ARG A 161 -18.59 -10.03 -8.05
C ARG A 161 -18.41 -9.24 -6.77
N MET A 162 -17.19 -9.28 -6.22
CA MET A 162 -16.83 -8.58 -5.00
C MET A 162 -15.61 -7.71 -5.27
N PRO A 163 -15.71 -6.39 -5.03
CA PRO A 163 -14.53 -5.55 -5.06
C PRO A 163 -13.54 -6.00 -4.00
N LYS A 164 -12.26 -5.90 -4.31
CA LYS A 164 -11.21 -6.18 -3.33
C LYS A 164 -11.18 -5.07 -2.28
N PHE A 165 -10.73 -5.41 -1.08
CA PHE A 165 -10.57 -4.44 -0.01
C PHE A 165 -9.69 -3.23 -0.43
N THR A 166 -8.63 -3.49 -1.18
CA THR A 166 -7.76 -2.42 -1.72
C THR A 166 -8.50 -1.49 -2.68
N GLU A 167 -9.39 -2.03 -3.53
CA GLU A 167 -10.18 -1.22 -4.46
C GLU A 167 -11.19 -0.35 -3.72
N LEU A 168 -11.76 -0.85 -2.61
CA LEU A 168 -12.65 -0.07 -1.75
C LEU A 168 -11.91 1.08 -1.06
N ILE A 169 -10.72 0.82 -0.51
CA ILE A 169 -9.89 1.87 0.09
C ILE A 169 -9.57 2.94 -0.95
N SER A 170 -9.03 2.55 -2.10
CA SER A 170 -8.66 3.49 -3.17
C SER A 170 -9.87 4.29 -3.66
N ALA A 171 -11.06 3.69 -3.76
CA ALA A 171 -12.27 4.41 -4.14
C ALA A 171 -12.68 5.46 -3.10
N VAL A 172 -12.61 5.14 -1.80
CA VAL A 172 -12.90 6.08 -0.71
C VAL A 172 -11.89 7.22 -0.69
N GLU A 173 -10.62 6.91 -0.90
CA GLU A 173 -9.54 7.89 -0.96
C GLU A 173 -9.68 8.83 -2.14
N PHE A 174 -10.02 8.28 -3.30
CA PHE A 174 -10.34 9.06 -4.49
C PHE A 174 -11.47 10.06 -4.20
N ILE A 175 -12.55 9.64 -3.53
CA ILE A 175 -13.65 10.54 -3.15
C ILE A 175 -13.17 11.64 -2.20
N ASN A 176 -12.31 11.32 -1.25
CA ASN A 176 -11.79 12.28 -0.28
C ASN A 176 -10.87 13.31 -0.92
N ASN A 177 -10.04 12.88 -1.89
CA ASN A 177 -9.08 13.74 -2.58
C ASN A 177 -9.69 14.51 -3.77
N SER A 178 -10.86 14.09 -4.26
CA SER A 178 -11.59 14.75 -5.36
C SER A 178 -12.50 15.91 -4.90
N ARG A 179 -12.44 16.30 -3.61
CA ARG A 179 -13.17 17.44 -3.06
C ARG A 179 -12.29 18.69 -2.97
#